data_AF-A0A9D2IEW0-F1
#
_entry.id   AF-A0A9D2IEW0-F1
#
_cell.length_a   1.000
_cell.length_b   1.000
_cell.length_c   1.000
_cell.angle_alpha   90.00
_cell.angle_beta   90.00
_cell.angle_gamma   90.00
#
_symmetry.space_group_name_H-M   'P 1'
#
loop_
_entity.id
_entity.type
_entity.pdbx_description
1 polymer ?
#
loop_
_entity_poly.entity_id
_entity_poly.type
_entity_poly.pdbx_seq_one_letter_code
_entity_poly.pdbx_strand_id
1 'polypeptide(L)'
;MQKQTDVSPCGALCAECARLLECGGCRAIEGKVYWLQYTGQTVCAVYDCCVNGKGRQNCGGCEALPCARFTKDPTVSDEENAANLKKMLARLRSGD
;
A
#
# COMPACT_ATOMS: atom_id res chain seq x y z
N MET A 1 22.17 9.10 -0.81
CA MET A 1 20.94 8.43 -0.36
C MET A 1 20.11 8.04 -1.58
N GLN A 2 19.73 6.77 -1.70
CA GLN A 2 18.84 6.34 -2.79
C GLN A 2 17.43 6.90 -2.53
N LYS A 3 16.89 7.62 -3.51
CA LYS A 3 15.55 8.18 -3.49
C LYS A 3 14.59 7.01 -3.71
N GLN A 4 13.89 6.56 -2.66
CA GLN A 4 12.94 5.46 -2.80
C GLN A 4 11.69 5.96 -3.54
N THR A 5 11.68 5.77 -4.86
CA THR A 5 10.58 6.12 -5.77
C THR A 5 9.60 4.96 -5.99
N ASP A 6 9.82 3.83 -5.34
CA ASP A 6 9.06 2.60 -5.58
C ASP A 6 7.61 2.73 -5.12
N VAL A 7 6.70 2.47 -6.05
CA VAL A 7 5.28 2.25 -5.77
C VAL A 7 5.15 1.02 -4.87
N SER A 8 4.48 1.19 -3.74
CA SER A 8 4.21 0.08 -2.83
C SER A 8 3.29 -0.97 -3.49
N PRO A 9 3.21 -2.21 -2.97
CA PRO A 9 2.37 -3.24 -3.58
C PRO A 9 0.89 -2.86 -3.74
N CYS A 10 0.38 -1.94 -2.91
CA CYS A 10 -0.98 -1.43 -2.99
C CYS A 10 -1.13 -0.16 -3.86
N GLY A 11 -0.06 0.39 -4.43
CA GLY A 11 -0.10 1.62 -5.23
C GLY A 11 0.16 2.91 -4.46
N ALA A 12 0.24 2.87 -3.13
CA ALA A 12 0.66 4.03 -2.34
C ALA A 12 2.13 4.37 -2.61
N LEU A 13 2.47 5.66 -2.63
CA LEU A 13 3.86 6.09 -2.72
C LEU A 13 4.40 6.31 -1.32
N CYS A 14 5.34 5.46 -0.89
CA CYS A 14 5.98 5.63 0.41
C CYS A 14 6.75 6.96 0.48
N ALA A 15 7.24 7.48 -0.66
CA ALA A 15 7.85 8.81 -0.78
C ALA A 15 6.93 9.97 -0.36
N GLU A 16 5.61 9.81 -0.48
CA GLU A 16 4.62 10.82 -0.08
C GLU A 16 4.18 10.63 1.38
N CYS A 17 4.65 9.58 2.07
CA CYS A 17 4.27 9.29 3.44
C CYS A 17 5.15 10.08 4.42
N ALA A 18 4.51 10.89 5.28
CA ALA A 18 5.21 11.65 6.33
C ALA A 18 6.00 10.78 7.31
N ARG A 19 5.68 9.47 7.40
CA ARG A 19 6.33 8.51 8.30
C ARG A 19 7.44 7.71 7.62
N LEU A 20 7.81 8.02 6.36
CA LEU A 20 8.78 7.23 5.59
C LEU A 20 10.10 7.00 6.34
N LEU A 21 10.65 8.03 6.97
CA LEU A 21 11.96 7.94 7.64
C LEU A 21 11.96 6.94 8.80
N GLU A 22 10.85 6.84 9.53
CA GLU A 22 10.69 5.89 10.63
C GLU A 22 10.19 4.52 10.15
N CYS A 23 9.45 4.50 9.04
CA CYS A 23 8.83 3.31 8.47
C CYS A 23 9.77 2.53 7.54
N GLY A 24 10.72 3.16 6.86
CA GLY A 24 11.57 2.50 5.86
C GLY A 24 10.86 2.06 4.57
N GLY A 25 9.52 2.18 4.52
CA GLY A 25 8.70 1.81 3.36
C GLY A 25 8.32 0.32 3.36
N CYS A 26 7.16 0.01 2.76
CA CYS A 26 6.51 -1.31 2.90
C CYS A 26 7.39 -2.51 2.57
N ARG A 27 8.31 -2.39 1.61
CA ARG A 27 9.23 -3.49 1.26
C ARG A 27 10.29 -3.72 2.33
N ALA A 28 10.86 -2.65 2.90
CA ALA A 28 11.89 -2.76 3.92
C ALA A 28 11.35 -3.36 5.22
N ILE A 29 10.10 -3.06 5.57
CA ILE A 29 9.43 -3.60 6.77
C ILE A 29 8.52 -4.79 6.47
N GLU A 30 8.57 -5.34 5.26
CA GLU A 30 7.77 -6.51 4.88
C GLU A 30 6.27 -6.36 5.18
N GLY A 31 5.73 -5.15 4.96
CA GLY A 31 4.32 -4.83 5.20
C GLY A 31 3.93 -4.63 6.67
N LYS A 32 4.87 -4.63 7.62
CA LYS A 32 4.65 -4.46 9.08
C LYS A 32 4.48 -2.98 9.48
N VAL A 33 3.54 -2.30 8.83
CA VAL A 33 3.27 -0.85 9.00
C VAL A 33 2.71 -0.48 10.38
N TYR A 34 2.98 0.74 10.84
CA TYR A 34 2.68 1.16 12.22
C TYR A 34 1.20 1.05 12.61
N TRP A 35 0.27 1.28 11.69
CA TRP A 35 -1.17 1.30 11.99
C TRP A 35 -1.76 -0.09 12.21
N LEU A 36 -1.00 -1.17 11.96
CA LEU A 36 -1.46 -2.53 12.19
C LEU A 36 -1.85 -2.79 13.65
N GLN A 37 -1.23 -2.07 14.59
CA GLN A 37 -1.58 -2.10 16.02
C GLN A 37 -3.06 -1.80 16.29
N TYR A 38 -3.73 -1.06 15.39
CA TYR A 38 -5.15 -0.72 15.51
C TYR A 38 -6.09 -1.73 14.85
N THR A 39 -5.54 -2.71 14.12
CA THR A 39 -6.32 -3.68 13.32
C THR A 39 -6.26 -5.10 13.86
N GLY A 40 -5.36 -5.38 14.81
CA GLY A 40 -5.06 -6.73 15.29
C GLY A 40 -4.30 -7.61 14.28
N GLN A 41 -3.93 -7.06 13.12
CA GLN A 41 -3.10 -7.76 12.13
C GLN A 41 -1.61 -7.61 12.45
N THR A 42 -0.79 -8.56 12.01
CA THR A 42 0.68 -8.50 12.15
C THR A 42 1.38 -8.05 10.87
N VAL A 43 0.70 -8.18 9.72
CA VAL A 43 1.17 -7.75 8.40
C VAL A 43 -0.01 -7.12 7.64
N CYS A 44 0.27 -6.09 6.83
CA CYS A 44 -0.73 -5.48 5.95
C CYS A 44 -1.39 -6.53 5.04
N ALA A 45 -2.72 -6.64 5.07
CA ALA A 45 -3.46 -7.63 4.29
C ALA A 45 -3.18 -7.58 2.78
N VAL A 46 -2.96 -6.39 2.21
CA VAL A 46 -2.60 -6.25 0.78
C VAL A 46 -1.19 -6.77 0.52
N TYR A 47 -0.22 -6.41 1.37
CA TYR A 47 1.15 -6.87 1.25
C TYR A 47 1.23 -8.39 1.38
N ASP A 48 0.60 -8.94 2.41
CA ASP A 48 0.62 -10.36 2.69
C ASP A 48 -0.02 -11.17 1.56
N CYS A 49 -1.17 -10.73 1.03
CA CYS A 49 -1.78 -11.41 -0.10
C CYS A 49 -0.97 -11.28 -1.41
N CYS A 50 -0.48 -10.08 -1.72
CA CYS A 50 0.18 -9.79 -2.99
C CYS A 50 1.60 -10.34 -3.06
N VAL A 51 2.41 -10.01 -2.06
CA VAL A 51 3.85 -10.31 -2.04
C VAL A 51 4.07 -11.69 -1.46
N ASN A 52 3.64 -11.95 -0.22
CA ASN A 52 3.91 -13.23 0.44
C ASN A 52 3.09 -14.37 -0.18
N GLY A 53 1.79 -14.15 -0.40
CA GLY A 53 0.87 -15.17 -0.87
C GLY A 53 0.88 -15.43 -2.37
N LYS A 54 1.11 -14.40 -3.19
CA LYS A 54 1.07 -14.50 -4.67
C LYS A 54 2.43 -14.30 -5.34
N GLY A 55 3.49 -13.91 -4.61
CA GLY A 55 4.82 -13.66 -5.17
C GLY A 55 4.87 -12.49 -6.16
N ARG A 56 3.90 -11.57 -6.11
CA ARG A 56 3.80 -10.45 -7.06
C ARG A 56 4.44 -9.19 -6.51
N GLN A 57 4.99 -8.38 -7.41
CA GLN A 57 5.58 -7.08 -7.07
C GLN A 57 4.54 -6.06 -6.58
N ASN A 58 3.36 -6.07 -7.19
CA ASN A 58 2.24 -5.20 -6.85
C ASN A 58 0.90 -5.81 -7.30
N CYS A 59 -0.20 -5.17 -6.92
CA CYS A 59 -1.54 -5.64 -7.21
C CYS A 59 -2.04 -5.32 -8.64
N GLY A 60 -1.26 -4.65 -9.50
CA GLY A 60 -1.70 -4.14 -10.79
C GLY A 60 -2.23 -5.21 -11.75
N GLY A 61 -1.62 -6.39 -11.74
CA GLY A 61 -2.11 -7.54 -12.52
C GLY A 61 -3.20 -8.37 -11.84
N CYS A 62 -3.77 -7.93 -10.71
CA CYS A 62 -4.79 -8.69 -9.99
C CYS A 62 -6.18 -8.40 -10.57
N GLU A 63 -6.88 -9.43 -11.04
CA GLU A 63 -8.23 -9.32 -11.61
C GLU A 63 -9.26 -8.80 -10.61
N ALA A 64 -9.01 -8.99 -9.32
CA ALA A 64 -9.88 -8.51 -8.26
C ALA A 64 -9.55 -7.07 -7.79
N LEU A 65 -8.66 -6.32 -8.47
CA LEU A 65 -8.25 -4.98 -8.04
C LEU A 65 -9.30 -3.89 -8.39
N PRO A 66 -9.74 -3.05 -7.44
CA PRO A 66 -9.49 -3.10 -5.99
C PRO A 66 -10.35 -4.18 -5.31
N CYS A 67 -9.73 -4.95 -4.41
CA CYS A 67 -10.45 -5.96 -3.62
C CYS A 67 -10.74 -5.46 -2.21
N ALA A 68 -11.49 -6.24 -1.43
CA ALA A 68 -11.86 -5.93 -0.05
C ALA A 68 -10.68 -5.68 0.92
N ARG A 69 -9.44 -6.03 0.54
CA ARG A 69 -8.23 -5.73 1.32
C ARG A 69 -7.81 -4.26 1.26
N PHE A 70 -8.33 -3.50 0.29
CA PHE A 70 -8.16 -2.05 0.20
C PHE A 70 -9.19 -1.39 1.11
N THR A 71 -8.82 -1.19 2.37
CA THR A 71 -9.68 -0.57 3.38
C THR A 71 -9.51 0.95 3.38
N LYS A 72 -10.57 1.66 3.80
CA LYS A 72 -10.52 3.10 4.02
C LYS A 72 -9.67 3.44 5.24
N ASP A 73 -8.98 4.57 5.20
CA ASP A 73 -8.39 5.21 6.36
C ASP A 73 -9.49 5.99 7.10
N PRO A 74 -9.87 5.61 8.34
CA PRO A 74 -10.94 6.27 9.08
C PRO A 74 -10.56 7.66 9.59
N THR A 75 -9.30 8.07 9.44
CA THR A 75 -8.79 9.37 9.91
C THR A 75 -8.94 10.50 8.89
N VAL A 76 -9.32 10.16 7.64
CA VAL A 76 -9.52 11.12 6.54
C VAL A 76 -10.94 11.01 6.01
N SER A 77 -11.38 12.02 5.24
CA SER A 77 -12.74 12.03 4.69
C SER A 77 -12.96 10.92 3.65
N ASP A 78 -14.23 10.61 3.37
CA ASP A 78 -14.60 9.68 2.30
C ASP A 78 -14.13 10.15 0.92
N GLU A 79 -14.18 11.46 0.67
CA GLU A 79 -13.68 12.07 -0.56
C GLU A 79 -12.16 11.90 -0.69
N GLU A 80 -11.42 12.13 0.39
CA GLU A 80 -9.97 11.96 0.40
C GLU A 80 -9.57 10.50 0.22
N ASN A 81 -10.27 9.57 0.88
CA ASN A 81 -10.11 8.13 0.64
C ASN A 81 -10.33 7.76 -0.83
N ALA A 82 -11.40 8.27 -1.45
CA ALA A 82 -11.69 8.01 -2.86
C ALA A 82 -10.61 8.58 -3.79
N ALA A 83 -10.12 9.79 -3.51
CA ALA A 83 -9.04 10.43 -4.26
C ALA A 83 -7.72 9.65 -4.13
N ASN A 84 -7.38 9.22 -2.91
CA ASN A 84 -6.19 8.41 -2.63
C ASN A 84 -6.27 7.05 -3.34
N LEU A 85 -7.42 6.37 -3.26
CA LEU A 85 -7.65 5.12 -3.98
C LEU A 85 -7.50 5.28 -5.49
N LYS A 86 -8.04 6.35 -6.07
CA LYS A 86 -7.89 6.65 -7.50
C LYS A 86 -6.42 6.80 -7.91
N LYS A 87 -5.61 7.51 -7.10
CA LYS A 87 -4.16 7.66 -7.34
C LYS A 87 -3.42 6.32 -7.25
N MET A 88 -3.73 5.51 -6.23
CA MET A 88 -3.15 4.17 -6.07
C MET A 88 -3.45 3.27 -7.28
N LEU A 89 -4.70 3.24 -7.73
CA LEU A 89 -5.12 2.44 -8.88
C LEU A 89 -4.49 2.92 -10.20
N ALA A 90 -4.34 4.23 -10.38
CA ALA A 90 -3.66 4.76 -11.56
C ALA A 90 -2.21 4.26 -11.62
N ARG A 91 -1.46 4.38 -10.52
CA ARG A 91 -0.07 3.91 -10.43
C ARG A 91 0.06 2.41 -10.70
N LEU A 92 -0.85 1.60 -10.14
CA LEU A 92 -0.87 0.15 -10.36
C LEU A 92 -1.16 -0.25 -11.81
N ARG A 93 -1.91 0.57 -12.56
CA ARG A 93 -2.26 0.32 -13.96
C ARG A 93 -1.21 0.84 -14.94
N SER A 94 -0.41 1.82 -14.54
CA SER A 94 0.61 2.46 -15.38
C SER A 94 1.89 1.65 -15.55
N GLY A 95 2.14 0.63 -14.71
CA GLY A 95 3.19 -0.35 -14.95
C GLY A 95 4.65 0.15 -14.85
N ASP A 96 4.90 1.18 -14.04
CA ASP A 96 6.27 1.68 -13.75
C ASP A 96 6.91 0.95 -12.55
#